data_AF-A0A7V8NJ86-F1
#
_entry.id   AF-A0A7V8NJ86-F1
#
_cell.length_a   1.000
_cell.length_b   1.000
_cell.length_c   1.000
_cell.angle_alpha   90.00
_cell.angle_beta   90.00
_cell.angle_gamma   90.00
#
_symmetry.space_group_name_H-M   'P 1'
#
loop_
_entity.id
_entity.type
_entity.pdbx_description
1 polymer ?
#
loop_
_entity_poly.entity_id
_entity_poly.type
_entity_poly.pdbx_seq_one_letter_code
_entity_poly.pdbx_strand_id
1 'polypeptide(L)'
;MARRVPGNPMGSILRDIDRRTRTTTRRARPAARTEPDEQPTEPEPVPVQTAPKPPTPWGVAAFTLVTGEDGGVQVEFPRPFASPVVVASVIGSASAVAVVDEVTSSHAYVSVLRGTDARRAPGSSVHVIVTEATG
;
A
#
# COMPACT_ATOMS: atom_id res chain seq x y z
N MET A 1 -26.85 -42.84 -3.46
CA MET A 1 -25.76 -43.00 -4.44
C MET A 1 -25.63 -41.70 -5.24
N ALA A 2 -24.61 -40.88 -4.98
CA ALA A 2 -24.42 -39.60 -5.67
C ALA A 2 -23.41 -39.75 -6.81
N ARG A 3 -23.87 -39.53 -8.05
CA ARG A 3 -23.04 -39.54 -9.26
C ARG A 3 -22.07 -38.36 -9.25
N ARG A 4 -20.77 -38.62 -9.45
CA ARG A 4 -19.77 -37.59 -9.72
C ARG A 4 -19.96 -37.10 -11.16
N VAL A 5 -20.16 -35.80 -11.33
CA VAL A 5 -20.16 -35.14 -12.66
C VAL A 5 -18.69 -35.01 -13.10
N PRO A 6 -18.28 -35.65 -14.21
CA PRO A 6 -16.95 -35.44 -14.78
C PRO A 6 -16.92 -34.06 -15.45
N GLY A 7 -15.93 -33.23 -15.12
CA GLY A 7 -15.65 -32.02 -15.90
C GLY A 7 -15.48 -30.70 -15.14
N ASN A 8 -15.53 -30.66 -13.80
CA ASN A 8 -15.24 -29.42 -13.07
C ASN A 8 -14.05 -29.56 -12.11
N PRO A 9 -12.80 -29.40 -12.60
CA PRO A 9 -11.59 -29.47 -11.75
C PRO A 9 -11.55 -28.35 -10.71
N MET A 10 -12.13 -27.18 -11.01
CA MET A 10 -12.24 -26.07 -10.06
C MET A 10 -13.15 -26.41 -8.88
N GLY A 11 -14.22 -27.17 -9.11
CA GLY A 11 -15.15 -27.58 -8.06
C GLY A 11 -14.52 -28.49 -7.00
N SER A 12 -13.55 -29.34 -7.37
CA SER A 12 -12.81 -30.16 -6.39
C SER A 12 -11.79 -29.33 -5.61
N ILE A 13 -11.12 -28.38 -6.27
CA ILE A 13 -10.12 -27.51 -5.64
C ILE A 13 -10.77 -26.59 -4.60
N LEU A 14 -11.91 -25.96 -4.94
CA LEU A 14 -12.63 -25.08 -4.00
C LEU A 14 -13.16 -25.85 -2.79
N ARG A 15 -13.61 -27.10 -2.99
CA ARG A 15 -14.01 -27.99 -1.88
C ARG A 15 -12.83 -28.38 -1.00
N ASP A 16 -11.65 -28.60 -1.58
CA ASP A 16 -10.46 -28.97 -0.81
C ASP A 16 -9.91 -27.78 -0.01
N ILE A 17 -9.98 -26.56 -0.57
CA ILE A 17 -9.67 -25.32 0.14
C ILE A 17 -10.63 -25.10 1.31
N ASP A 18 -11.96 -25.18 1.10
CA ASP A 18 -12.96 -25.01 2.16
C ASP A 18 -12.80 -26.06 3.29
N ARG A 19 -12.43 -27.29 2.92
CA ARG A 19 -12.15 -28.36 3.88
C ARG A 19 -10.89 -28.08 4.70
N ARG A 20 -9.82 -27.58 4.08
CA ARG A 20 -8.56 -27.25 4.75
C ARG A 20 -8.72 -26.07 5.71
N THR A 21 -9.49 -25.06 5.33
CA THR A 21 -9.79 -23.87 6.15
C THR A 21 -10.61 -24.20 7.40
N ARG A 22 -11.49 -25.22 7.35
CA ARG A 22 -12.24 -25.69 8.53
C ARG A 22 -11.44 -26.56 9.49
N THR A 23 -10.30 -27.11 9.05
CA THR A 23 -9.53 -28.06 9.87
C THR A 23 -8.56 -27.35 10.83
N THR A 24 -8.23 -26.08 10.59
CA THR A 24 -7.29 -25.30 11.41
C THR A 24 -7.91 -24.53 12.58
N THR A 25 -9.23 -24.54 12.75
CA THR A 25 -9.93 -23.74 13.78
C THR A 25 -10.60 -24.57 14.90
N ARG A 26 -10.36 -25.88 14.98
CA ARG A 26 -11.04 -26.77 15.95
C ARG A 26 -10.09 -27.60 16.81
N ARG A 27 -9.24 -26.94 17.61
CA ARG A 27 -8.78 -27.44 18.92
C ARG A 27 -8.95 -26.29 19.91
N ALA A 28 -10.14 -26.14 20.49
CA ALA A 28 -10.55 -26.73 21.78
C ALA A 28 -9.79 -26.14 22.99
N ARG A 29 -10.45 -25.18 23.64
CA ARG A 29 -10.39 -24.77 25.08
C ARG A 29 -10.83 -25.96 26.00
N PRO A 30 -10.86 -25.91 27.37
CA PRO A 30 -10.43 -24.91 28.38
C PRO A 30 -9.82 -25.47 29.73
N ALA A 31 -9.58 -24.54 30.69
CA ALA A 31 -9.26 -24.65 32.14
C ALA A 31 -7.74 -24.72 32.49
N ALA A 32 -7.16 -23.92 33.40
CA ALA A 32 -7.69 -23.23 34.58
C ALA A 32 -6.93 -21.93 34.92
N ARG A 33 -7.69 -21.01 35.53
CA ARG A 33 -7.39 -19.85 36.39
C ARG A 33 -5.96 -19.73 36.97
N THR A 34 -5.31 -18.58 36.71
CA THR A 34 -4.63 -17.70 37.70
C THR A 34 -4.48 -16.30 37.06
N GLU A 35 -5.15 -15.29 37.60
CA GLU A 35 -4.70 -13.88 37.55
C GLU A 35 -3.99 -13.59 38.89
N PRO A 36 -3.25 -12.47 39.10
CA PRO A 36 -2.88 -11.38 38.18
C PRO A 36 -1.36 -11.05 38.20
N ASP A 37 -0.82 -10.36 37.19
CA ASP A 37 -0.06 -9.12 37.43
C ASP A 37 0.24 -8.35 36.14
N GLU A 38 0.13 -7.02 36.26
CA GLU A 38 0.38 -6.01 35.24
C GLU A 38 1.87 -5.90 34.89
N GLN A 39 2.20 -5.99 33.60
CA GLN A 39 3.26 -5.15 33.01
C GLN A 39 3.08 -5.08 31.48
N PRO A 40 2.76 -3.91 30.91
CA PRO A 40 2.84 -3.73 29.46
C PRO A 40 4.31 -3.76 29.05
N THR A 41 4.79 -4.89 28.54
CA THR A 41 6.05 -4.92 27.81
C THR A 41 5.81 -4.20 26.48
N GLU A 42 6.35 -2.98 26.41
CA GLU A 42 6.52 -2.18 25.20
C GLU A 42 7.09 -3.06 24.07
N PRO A 43 6.42 -3.19 22.91
CA PRO A 43 6.97 -3.96 21.81
C PRO A 43 8.18 -3.23 21.26
N GLU A 44 9.38 -3.82 21.43
CA GLU A 44 10.59 -3.36 20.76
C GLU A 44 10.33 -3.18 19.25
N PRO A 45 10.74 -2.05 18.66
CA PRO A 45 10.57 -1.85 17.23
C PRO A 45 11.45 -2.84 16.48
N VAL A 46 10.81 -3.78 15.78
CA VAL A 46 11.50 -4.65 14.81
C VAL A 46 12.21 -3.73 13.81
N PRO A 47 13.54 -3.80 13.66
CA PRO A 47 14.24 -2.98 12.69
C PRO A 47 13.71 -3.32 11.29
N VAL A 48 13.04 -2.36 10.68
CA VAL A 48 12.62 -2.42 9.29
C VAL A 48 13.91 -2.57 8.48
N GLN A 49 14.16 -3.75 7.92
CA GLN A 49 15.24 -3.94 6.96
C GLN A 49 14.90 -3.10 5.73
N THR A 50 15.43 -1.88 5.70
CA THR A 50 15.46 -1.05 4.51
C THR A 50 16.41 -1.72 3.52
N ALA A 51 15.84 -2.43 2.56
CA ALA A 51 16.60 -2.86 1.39
C ALA A 51 17.32 -1.62 0.79
N PRO A 52 18.58 -1.75 0.35
CA PRO A 52 19.30 -0.62 -0.21
C PRO A 52 18.53 -0.06 -1.40
N LYS A 53 18.16 1.22 -1.32
CA LYS A 53 17.50 1.94 -2.42
C LYS A 53 18.44 1.90 -3.62
N PRO A 54 18.00 1.42 -4.80
CA PRO A 54 18.85 1.42 -5.99
C PRO A 54 19.32 2.86 -6.28
N PRO A 55 20.52 3.04 -6.85
CA PRO A 55 21.04 4.35 -7.16
C PRO A 55 20.09 5.05 -8.12
N THR A 56 19.50 6.14 -7.66
CA THR A 56 18.65 6.97 -8.51
C THR A 56 19.57 7.73 -9.47
N PRO A 57 19.33 7.71 -10.79
CA PRO A 57 20.14 8.47 -11.73
C PRO A 57 20.16 9.96 -11.38
N TRP A 58 21.27 10.65 -11.68
CA TRP A 58 21.38 12.08 -11.43
C TRP A 58 20.25 12.85 -12.12
N GLY A 59 19.67 13.81 -11.40
CA GLY A 59 18.52 14.57 -11.91
C GLY A 59 17.18 13.89 -11.75
N VAL A 60 17.10 12.75 -11.04
CA VAL A 60 15.83 12.05 -10.74
C VAL A 60 15.70 11.84 -9.24
N ALA A 61 14.52 12.10 -8.69
CA ALA A 61 14.13 11.66 -7.35
C ALA A 61 12.81 10.89 -7.40
N ALA A 62 12.70 9.86 -6.55
CA ALA A 62 11.53 9.01 -6.47
C ALA A 62 11.10 8.80 -5.01
N PHE A 63 9.80 8.85 -4.79
CA PHE A 63 9.16 8.83 -3.47
C PHE A 63 7.98 7.88 -3.46
N THR A 64 7.81 7.19 -2.34
CA THR A 64 6.57 6.46 -2.03
C THR A 64 5.98 7.10 -0.78
N LEU A 65 4.78 7.63 -0.90
CA LEU A 65 4.11 8.41 0.12
C LEU A 65 2.68 7.92 0.32
N VAL A 66 2.07 8.32 1.43
CA VAL A 66 0.65 8.06 1.71
C VAL A 66 -0.06 9.40 1.84
N THR A 67 -1.21 9.55 1.19
CA THR A 67 -2.01 10.77 1.28
C THR A 67 -2.60 10.97 2.66
N GLY A 68 -2.68 12.22 3.10
CA GLY A 68 -3.35 12.65 4.33
C GLY A 68 -4.87 12.52 4.28
N GLU A 69 -5.54 13.04 5.30
CA GLU A 69 -7.01 12.98 5.46
C GLU A 69 -7.78 13.73 4.37
N ASP A 70 -7.17 14.77 3.81
CA ASP A 70 -7.64 15.54 2.67
C ASP A 70 -7.47 14.81 1.32
N GLY A 71 -6.84 13.62 1.33
CA GLY A 71 -6.51 12.86 0.12
C GLY A 71 -5.36 13.47 -0.69
N GLY A 72 -4.60 14.39 -0.10
CA GLY A 72 -3.44 15.03 -0.69
C GLY A 72 -2.13 14.67 0.00
N VAL A 73 -1.02 14.96 -0.64
CA VAL A 73 0.32 14.86 -0.07
C VAL A 73 1.26 15.86 -0.72
N GLN A 74 2.03 16.56 0.12
CA GLN A 74 3.13 17.40 -0.34
C GLN A 74 4.42 16.57 -0.40
N VAL A 75 5.12 16.66 -1.52
CA VAL A 75 6.39 16.00 -1.78
C VAL A 75 7.49 17.05 -1.77
N GLU A 76 8.33 17.05 -0.74
CA GLU A 76 9.52 17.89 -0.71
C GLU A 76 10.66 17.25 -1.50
N PHE A 77 11.26 18.02 -2.39
CA PHE A 77 12.38 17.56 -3.20
C PHE A 77 13.68 17.64 -2.39
N PRO A 78 14.59 16.65 -2.50
CA PRO A 78 15.86 16.65 -1.77
C PRO A 78 16.78 17.81 -2.17
N ARG A 79 16.50 18.46 -3.29
CA ARG A 79 17.16 19.64 -3.81
C ARG A 79 16.20 20.39 -4.74
N PRO A 80 16.43 21.67 -5.02
CA PRO A 80 15.67 22.38 -6.03
C PRO A 80 15.89 21.81 -7.44
N PHE A 81 14.83 21.75 -8.24
CA PHE A 81 14.82 21.42 -9.66
C PHE A 81 14.56 22.69 -10.47
N ALA A 82 15.34 22.96 -11.52
CA ALA A 82 15.18 24.18 -12.32
C ALA A 82 13.91 24.15 -13.17
N SER A 83 13.59 22.98 -13.74
CA SER A 83 12.38 22.73 -14.52
C SER A 83 11.82 21.35 -14.17
N PRO A 84 11.10 21.23 -13.05
CA PRO A 84 10.61 19.96 -12.53
C PRO A 84 9.51 19.37 -13.43
N VAL A 85 9.67 18.10 -13.78
CA VAL A 85 8.64 17.26 -14.40
C VAL A 85 8.24 16.20 -13.38
N VAL A 86 6.96 16.20 -13.00
CA VAL A 86 6.44 15.32 -11.95
C VAL A 86 5.48 14.30 -12.57
N VAL A 87 5.73 13.03 -12.28
CA VAL A 87 4.84 11.91 -12.62
C VAL A 87 4.40 11.26 -11.33
N ALA A 88 3.09 11.22 -11.09
CA ALA A 88 2.50 10.57 -9.93
C ALA A 88 1.61 9.40 -10.35
N SER A 89 1.68 8.30 -9.62
CA SER A 89 0.86 7.11 -9.85
C SER A 89 0.39 6.50 -8.54
N VAL A 90 -0.88 6.10 -8.46
CA VAL A 90 -1.44 5.44 -7.28
C VAL A 90 -1.01 3.97 -7.26
N ILE A 91 -0.58 3.48 -6.10
CA ILE A 91 -0.18 2.09 -5.89
C ILE A 91 -1.39 1.30 -5.37
N GLY A 92 -1.66 0.14 -5.96
CA GLY A 92 -2.63 -0.83 -5.44
C GLY A 92 -4.11 -0.47 -5.66
N SER A 93 -4.42 0.60 -6.40
CA SER A 93 -5.79 0.97 -6.74
C SER A 93 -5.95 1.26 -8.23
N ALA A 94 -6.68 0.38 -8.93
CA ALA A 94 -6.94 0.53 -10.37
C ALA A 94 -7.99 1.61 -10.69
N SER A 95 -8.81 1.99 -9.71
CA SER A 95 -9.88 2.98 -9.87
C SER A 95 -9.50 4.36 -9.33
N ALA A 96 -8.26 4.57 -8.90
CA ALA A 96 -7.83 5.85 -8.35
C ALA A 96 -6.82 6.52 -9.29
N VAL A 97 -6.88 7.85 -9.36
CA VAL A 97 -6.01 8.67 -10.21
C VAL A 97 -5.26 9.63 -9.32
N ALA A 98 -3.95 9.74 -9.51
CA ALA A 98 -3.13 10.76 -8.90
C ALA A 98 -3.15 12.01 -9.79
N VAL A 99 -3.43 13.15 -9.20
CA VAL A 99 -3.48 14.47 -9.84
C VAL A 99 -2.38 15.31 -9.23
N VAL A 100 -1.56 15.92 -10.07
CA VAL A 100 -0.55 16.88 -9.63
C VAL A 100 -1.20 18.25 -9.65
N ASP A 101 -1.52 18.80 -8.47
CA ASP A 101 -2.22 20.09 -8.39
C ASP A 101 -1.23 21.27 -8.44
N GLU A 102 -0.02 21.08 -7.88
CA GLU A 102 1.02 22.10 -7.85
C GLU A 102 2.41 21.49 -8.07
N VAL A 103 3.25 22.21 -8.83
CA VAL A 103 4.68 21.91 -8.97
C VAL A 103 5.46 23.21 -8.87
N THR A 104 6.42 23.24 -7.95
CA THR A 104 7.40 24.32 -7.79
C THR A 104 8.81 23.74 -7.90
N SER A 105 9.84 24.60 -7.83
CA SER A 105 11.23 24.13 -7.86
C SER A 105 11.61 23.28 -6.65
N SER A 106 10.92 23.39 -5.52
CA SER A 106 11.30 22.71 -4.26
C SER A 106 10.32 21.61 -3.83
N HIS A 107 9.10 21.62 -4.34
CA HIS A 107 8.08 20.65 -3.95
C HIS A 107 6.99 20.50 -5.00
N ALA A 108 6.19 19.45 -4.85
CA ALA A 108 4.92 19.28 -5.56
C ALA A 108 3.81 18.88 -4.60
N TYR A 109 2.59 19.27 -4.90
CA TYR A 109 1.39 18.77 -4.21
C TYR A 109 0.64 17.82 -5.12
N VAL A 110 0.38 16.62 -4.62
CA VAL A 110 -0.29 15.54 -5.34
C VAL A 110 -1.51 15.12 -4.56
N SER A 111 -2.62 14.96 -5.25
CA SER A 111 -3.87 14.52 -4.65
C SER A 111 -4.42 13.29 -5.36
N VAL A 112 -5.12 12.44 -4.62
CA VAL A 112 -5.67 11.20 -5.17
C VAL A 112 -7.18 11.29 -5.20
N LEU A 113 -7.74 10.99 -6.36
CA LEU A 113 -9.17 10.94 -6.60
C LEU A 113 -9.61 9.51 -6.86
N ARG A 114 -10.75 9.09 -6.30
CA ARG A 114 -11.38 7.79 -6.60
C ARG A 114 -12.42 7.92 -7.71
N GLY A 115 -12.24 7.12 -8.75
CA GLY A 115 -13.26 6.65 -9.67
C GLY A 115 -14.05 7.75 -10.38
N THR A 116 -15.30 7.42 -10.70
CA THR A 116 -16.26 8.28 -11.42
C THR A 116 -16.67 9.52 -10.64
N ASP A 117 -16.58 9.47 -9.31
CA ASP A 117 -17.16 10.49 -8.44
C ASP A 117 -16.14 11.58 -8.07
N ALA A 118 -14.90 11.45 -8.55
CA ALA A 118 -13.79 12.38 -8.32
C ALA A 118 -13.61 12.77 -6.84
N ARG A 119 -13.92 11.86 -5.91
CA ARG A 119 -13.78 12.12 -4.46
C ARG A 119 -12.34 11.93 -4.03
N ARG A 120 -11.87 12.79 -3.11
CA ARG A 120 -10.56 12.65 -2.47
C ARG A 120 -10.42 11.29 -1.77
N ALA A 121 -9.22 10.73 -1.86
CA ALA A 121 -8.93 9.36 -1.45
C ALA A 121 -7.87 9.32 -0.33
N PRO A 122 -8.25 9.54 0.94
CA PRO A 122 -7.29 9.51 2.05
C PRO A 122 -6.64 8.14 2.23
N GLY A 123 -5.44 8.12 2.79
CA GLY A 123 -4.67 6.90 3.03
C GLY A 123 -4.20 6.15 1.77
N SER A 124 -4.26 6.77 0.60
CA SER A 124 -3.82 6.15 -0.66
C SER A 124 -2.30 6.20 -0.77
N SER A 125 -1.68 5.08 -1.15
CA SER A 125 -0.26 5.03 -1.47
C SER A 125 0.01 5.58 -2.87
N VAL A 126 0.97 6.50 -2.99
CA VAL A 126 1.32 7.15 -4.25
C VAL A 126 2.83 7.03 -4.46
N HIS A 127 3.21 6.63 -5.67
CA HIS A 127 4.58 6.72 -6.16
C HIS A 127 4.73 8.00 -6.97
N VAL A 128 5.71 8.83 -6.62
CA VAL A 128 6.00 10.10 -7.29
C VAL A 128 7.44 10.07 -7.80
N ILE A 129 7.61 10.36 -9.08
CA ILE A 129 8.91 10.55 -9.73
C ILE A 129 9.00 12.01 -10.15
N VAL A 130 10.10 12.66 -9.82
CA VAL A 130 10.44 14.00 -10.29
C VAL A 130 11.75 13.96 -11.06
N THR A 131 11.77 14.62 -12.21
CA THR A 131 12.96 14.77 -13.06
C THR A 131 13.13 16.23 -13.48
N GLU A 132 14.27 16.58 -14.07
CA GLU A 132 14.39 17.84 -14.81
C GLU A 132 13.98 17.64 -16.28
N ALA A 133 13.27 18.62 -16.84
CA ALA A 133 13.07 18.70 -18.28
C ALA A 133 14.43 18.90 -18.95
N THR A 134 14.78 18.00 -19.87
CA THR A 134 15.91 18.19 -20.78
C THR A 134 15.40 18.94 -22.01
N GLY A 135 15.75 20.22 -22.11
CA GLY A 135 15.50 21.06 -23.28
C GLY A 135 16.61 20.96 -24.30
#